data_AF-A0A7C4A887-F1
#
_entry.id   AF-A0A7C4A887-F1
#
_cell.length_a   1.000
_cell.length_b   1.000
_cell.length_c   1.000
_cell.angle_alpha   90.00
_cell.angle_beta   90.00
_cell.angle_gamma   90.00
#
_symmetry.space_group_name_H-M   'P 1'
#
loop_
_entity.id
_entity.type
_entity.pdbx_description
1 polymer ?
#
loop_
_entity_poly.entity_id
_entity_poly.type
_entity_poly.pdbx_seq_one_letter_code
_entity_poly.pdbx_strand_id
1 'polypeptide(L)'
;MSEAHMDPTARRQQLYNLLGDLPDRQRPIHATCIGTEARPGYLLERLVLDLNGIETVPAYFVRPLQEEGPWPAVLYNHAHGGEYHIG
;
A
#
# COMPACT_ATOMS: atom_id res chain seq x y z
N MET A 1 14.24 8.64 34.70
CA MET A 1 15.09 8.59 33.49
C MET A 1 14.29 9.24 32.39
N SER A 2 14.65 10.45 31.95
CA SER A 2 13.89 11.19 30.94
C SER A 2 13.99 10.48 29.60
N GLU A 3 12.87 10.24 28.92
CA GLU A 3 12.87 9.89 27.50
C GLU A 3 13.59 11.00 26.74
N ALA A 4 14.82 10.73 26.31
CA ALA A 4 15.45 11.57 25.31
C ALA A 4 14.61 11.43 24.03
N HIS A 5 13.98 12.53 23.61
CA HIS A 5 13.25 12.60 22.35
C HIS A 5 14.25 12.30 21.23
N MET A 6 14.29 11.05 20.75
CA MET A 6 15.17 10.66 19.65
C MET A 6 14.87 11.50 18.40
N ASP A 7 15.92 11.84 17.65
CA ASP A 7 15.78 12.43 16.32
C ASP A 7 14.85 11.55 15.43
N PRO A 8 13.95 12.14 14.61
CA PRO A 8 13.04 11.36 13.75
C PRO A 8 13.72 10.37 12.80
N THR A 9 14.95 10.65 12.34
CA THR A 9 15.71 9.73 11.48
C THR A 9 16.15 8.51 12.28
N ALA A 10 16.69 8.73 13.49
CA ALA A 10 17.08 7.66 14.39
C ALA A 10 15.88 6.75 14.76
N ARG A 11 14.71 7.35 15.02
CA ARG A 11 13.48 6.56 15.26
C ARG A 11 13.04 5.75 14.07
N ARG A 12 13.09 6.33 12.86
CA ARG A 12 12.74 5.61 11.64
C ARG A 12 13.66 4.42 11.41
N GLN A 13 14.97 4.58 11.65
CA GLN A 13 15.93 3.49 11.55
C GLN A 13 15.62 2.39 12.57
N GLN A 14 15.35 2.77 13.83
CA GLN A 14 14.98 1.80 14.87
C GLN A 14 13.71 1.03 14.48
N LEU A 15 12.67 1.71 14.00
CA LEU A 15 11.44 1.06 13.52
C LEU A 15 11.76 0.02 12.45
N TYR A 16 12.54 0.37 11.43
CA TYR A 16 12.88 -0.57 10.36
C TYR A 16 13.67 -1.79 10.87
N ASN A 17 14.57 -1.61 11.84
CA ASN A 17 15.29 -2.73 12.44
C ASN A 17 14.36 -3.68 13.22
N LEU A 18 13.21 -3.19 13.70
CA LEU A 18 12.22 -3.99 14.45
C LEU A 18 11.23 -4.73 13.55
N LEU A 19 11.10 -4.36 12.27
CA LEU A 19 10.16 -4.97 11.33
C LEU A 19 10.65 -6.34 10.79
N GLY A 20 11.82 -6.80 11.21
CA GLY A 20 12.43 -8.05 10.74
C GLY A 20 13.08 -7.91 9.37
N ASP A 21 13.09 -9.00 8.62
CA ASP A 21 13.66 -9.03 7.27
C ASP A 21 12.74 -8.26 6.30
N LEU A 22 13.26 -7.19 5.73
CA LEU A 22 12.56 -6.38 4.74
C LEU A 22 13.03 -6.77 3.34
N PRO A 23 12.15 -6.70 2.32
CA PRO A 23 12.57 -6.87 0.94
C PRO A 23 13.58 -5.78 0.55
N ASP A 24 14.43 -6.10 -0.43
CA ASP A 24 15.32 -5.12 -1.04
C ASP A 24 14.52 -3.90 -1.50
N ARG A 25 14.89 -2.71 -1.00
CA ARG A 25 14.21 -1.46 -1.31
C ARG A 25 14.46 -0.97 -2.73
N GLN A 26 15.50 -1.46 -3.38
CA GLN A 26 15.84 -1.11 -4.76
C GLN A 26 15.20 -2.06 -5.78
N ARG A 27 14.50 -3.11 -5.34
CA ARG A 27 13.80 -3.99 -6.26
C ARG A 27 12.71 -3.23 -7.04
N PRO A 28 12.49 -3.55 -8.32
CA PRO A 28 11.34 -3.02 -9.04
C PRO A 28 10.03 -3.56 -8.44
N ILE A 29 9.02 -2.72 -8.39
CA ILE A 29 7.63 -3.12 -8.11
C ILE A 29 6.86 -3.23 -9.42
N HIS A 30 5.93 -4.16 -9.49
CA HIS A 30 5.06 -4.33 -10.66
C HIS A 30 3.59 -4.35 -10.27
N ALA A 31 2.74 -3.80 -11.13
CA ALA A 31 1.30 -3.87 -11.01
C ALA A 31 0.72 -4.34 -12.35
N THR A 32 -0.07 -5.41 -12.33
CA THR A 32 -0.76 -5.91 -13.51
C THR A 32 -2.25 -5.66 -13.35
N CYS A 33 -2.85 -4.87 -14.24
CA CYS A 33 -4.30 -4.72 -14.30
C CYS A 33 -4.90 -5.95 -14.99
N ILE A 34 -5.66 -6.72 -14.23
CA ILE A 34 -6.32 -7.96 -14.68
C ILE A 34 -7.80 -7.76 -15.02
N GLY A 35 -8.29 -6.53 -14.90
CA GLY A 35 -9.61 -6.17 -15.36
C GLY A 35 -10.02 -4.77 -14.93
N THR A 36 -10.94 -4.22 -15.71
CA THR A 36 -11.44 -2.85 -15.56
C THR A 36 -12.96 -2.86 -15.65
N GLU A 37 -13.60 -2.05 -14.82
CA GLU A 37 -15.05 -1.92 -14.78
C GLU A 37 -15.47 -0.46 -14.60
N ALA A 38 -16.34 0.03 -15.47
CA ALA A 38 -16.97 1.34 -15.30
C ALA A 38 -18.10 1.26 -14.28
N ARG A 39 -18.05 2.16 -13.29
CA ARG A 39 -19.08 2.35 -12.28
C ARG A 39 -19.60 3.78 -12.34
N PRO A 40 -20.79 4.07 -11.78
CA PRO A 40 -21.26 5.45 -11.66
C PRO A 40 -20.22 6.31 -10.92
N GLY A 41 -19.60 7.25 -11.65
CA GLY A 41 -18.64 8.21 -11.11
C GLY A 41 -17.16 7.78 -11.07
N TYR A 42 -16.83 6.51 -11.31
CA TYR A 42 -15.43 6.05 -11.27
C TYR A 42 -15.18 4.81 -12.13
N LEU A 43 -13.90 4.57 -12.43
CA LEU A 43 -13.41 3.33 -12.99
C LEU A 43 -12.78 2.50 -11.88
N LEU A 44 -13.15 1.23 -11.81
CA LEU A 44 -12.53 0.23 -10.94
C LEU A 44 -11.52 -0.58 -11.75
N GLU A 45 -10.29 -0.65 -11.28
CA GLU A 45 -9.24 -1.53 -11.78
C GLU A 45 -8.93 -2.60 -10.73
N ARG A 46 -8.90 -3.86 -11.17
CA ARG A 46 -8.45 -5.00 -10.37
C ARG A 46 -7.00 -5.26 -10.70
N LEU A 47 -6.13 -5.16 -9.70
CA LEU A 47 -4.69 -5.26 -9.84
C LEU A 47 -4.15 -6.50 -9.14
N VAL A 48 -3.07 -7.04 -9.70
CA VAL A 48 -2.16 -7.98 -9.04
C VAL A 48 -0.83 -7.26 -8.85
N LEU A 49 -0.37 -7.10 -7.61
CA LEU A 49 0.84 -6.37 -7.27
C LEU A 49 1.97 -7.33 -6.88
N ASP A 50 3.15 -7.12 -7.45
CA ASP A 50 4.40 -7.75 -7.00
C ASP A 50 5.24 -6.72 -6.24
N LEU A 51 5.28 -6.86 -4.91
CA LEU A 51 5.82 -5.86 -4.00
C LEU A 51 7.10 -6.30 -3.27
N ASN A 52 7.21 -7.59 -2.92
CA ASN A 52 8.33 -8.11 -2.13
C ASN A 52 9.12 -9.23 -2.83
N GLY A 53 8.69 -9.67 -4.02
CA GLY A 53 9.34 -10.78 -4.74
C GLY A 53 9.08 -12.16 -4.13
N ILE A 54 8.09 -12.27 -3.24
CA ILE A 54 7.70 -13.54 -2.61
C ILE A 54 6.33 -13.96 -3.14
N GLU A 55 5.29 -13.19 -2.81
CA GLU A 55 3.91 -13.47 -3.21
C GLU A 55 3.27 -12.20 -3.76
N THR A 56 2.40 -12.39 -4.76
CA THR A 56 1.61 -11.28 -5.29
C THR A 56 0.42 -10.99 -4.39
N VAL A 57 0.01 -9.72 -4.33
CA VAL A 57 -1.14 -9.28 -3.55
C VAL A 57 -2.22 -8.69 -4.46
N PRO A 58 -3.50 -9.06 -4.28
CA PRO A 58 -4.59 -8.43 -5.03
C PRO A 58 -4.84 -7.02 -4.50
N ALA A 59 -5.24 -6.11 -5.39
CA ALA A 59 -5.67 -4.76 -5.00
C ALA A 59 -6.81 -4.25 -5.88
N TYR A 60 -7.58 -3.33 -5.33
CA TYR A 60 -8.54 -2.53 -6.08
C TYR A 60 -8.02 -1.10 -6.20
N PHE A 61 -8.02 -0.56 -7.41
CA PHE A 61 -7.68 0.83 -7.67
C PHE A 61 -8.89 1.54 -8.27
N VAL A 62 -9.30 2.66 -7.67
CA VAL A 62 -10.43 3.46 -8.13
C VAL A 62 -9.93 4.81 -8.60
N ARG A 63 -10.41 5.25 -9.77
CA ARG A 63 -10.04 6.55 -10.34
C ARG A 63 -11.23 7.21 -11.06
N PRO A 64 -11.25 8.54 -11.21
CA PRO A 64 -12.27 9.23 -12.01
C PRO A 64 -12.32 8.71 -13.46
N LEU A 65 -13.49 8.81 -14.10
CA LEU A 65 -13.74 8.28 -15.45
C LEU A 65 -13.03 9.09 -16.55
N GLN A 66 -13.01 10.42 -16.44
CA GLN A 66 -12.67 11.31 -17.57
C GLN A 66 -12.08 12.64 -17.09
N GLU A 67 -10.98 12.63 -16.33
CA GLU A 67 -10.31 13.88 -15.95
C GLU A 67 -8.77 13.81 -16.06
N GLU A 68 -8.17 14.93 -16.44
CA GLU A 68 -6.71 15.11 -16.49
C GLU A 68 -6.16 15.36 -15.08
N GLY A 69 -5.16 14.57 -14.69
CA GLY A 69 -4.51 14.66 -13.37
C GLY A 69 -3.40 15.72 -13.31
N PRO A 70 -2.61 15.74 -12.22
CA PRO A 70 -2.54 14.74 -11.15
C PRO A 70 -3.63 14.89 -10.08
N TRP A 71 -4.06 13.75 -9.54
CA TRP A 71 -5.00 13.68 -8.42
C TRP A 71 -4.29 13.26 -7.13
N PRO A 72 -4.76 13.69 -5.95
CA PRO A 72 -4.32 13.06 -4.71
C PRO A 72 -4.71 11.58 -4.70
N ALA A 73 -3.78 10.73 -4.27
CA ALA A 73 -4.02 9.30 -4.09
C ALA A 73 -4.11 8.97 -2.59
N VAL A 74 -5.08 8.14 -2.24
CA VAL A 74 -5.25 7.63 -0.87
C VAL A 74 -4.99 6.13 -0.89
N LEU A 75 -4.02 5.68 -0.08
CA LEU A 75 -3.78 4.26 0.16
C LEU A 75 -4.57 3.81 1.40
N TYR A 76 -5.49 2.88 1.21
CA TYR A 76 -6.21 2.23 2.29
C TYR A 76 -5.72 0.79 2.45
N ASN A 77 -5.08 0.50 3.59
CA ASN A 77 -4.77 -0.86 3.99
C ASN A 77 -5.98 -1.42 4.76
N HIS A 78 -6.47 -2.58 4.34
CA HIS A 78 -7.62 -3.23 4.99
C HIS A 78 -7.40 -3.38 6.49
N ALA A 79 -8.46 -3.16 7.26
CA ALA A 79 -8.45 -3.33 8.71
C ALA A 79 -9.56 -4.30 9.12
N HIS A 80 -9.24 -5.22 10.02
CA HIS A 80 -10.20 -6.16 10.60
C HIS A 80 -11.28 -5.47 11.46
N GLY A 81 -11.16 -4.18 11.77
CA GLY A 81 -12.19 -3.43 12.52
C GLY A 81 -12.45 -3.94 13.94
N GLY A 82 -11.54 -4.73 14.52
CA GLY A 82 -11.74 -5.43 15.79
C GLY A 82 -12.30 -6.84 15.66
N GLU A 83 -12.68 -7.25 14.45
CA GLU A 83 -13.28 -8.55 14.12
C GLU A 83 -12.26 -9.44 13.38
N TYR A 84 -11.31 -10.03 14.12
CA TYR A 84 -10.23 -10.85 13.55
C TYR A 84 -10.70 -12.19 12.94
N HIS A 85 -12.00 -12.46 13.00
CA HIS A 85 -12.62 -13.65 12.43
C HIS A 85 -13.16 -13.41 11.01
N ILE A 86 -13.23 -12.15 10.56
CA ILE A 86 -13.52 -11.80 9.16
C ILE A 86 -12.19 -11.51 8.46
N GLY A 87 -11.98 -12.13 7.30
CA GLY A 87 -10.75 -12.01 6.51
C GLY A 87 -10.79 -12.90 5.29
#